data_AF-A0A402AUT9-F1
#
_entry.id   AF-A0A402AUT9-F1
#
_cell.length_a   1.000
_cell.length_b   1.000
_cell.length_c   1.000
_cell.angle_alpha   90.00
_cell.angle_beta   90.00
_cell.angle_gamma   90.00
#
_symmetry.space_group_name_H-M   'P 1'
#
loop_
_entity.id
_entity.type
_entity.pdbx_description
1 polymer ?
#
loop_
_entity_poly.entity_id
_entity_poly.type
_entity_poly.pdbx_seq_one_letter_code
_entity_poly.pdbx_strand_id
1 'polypeptide(L)'
;MSEGTLFASTNPGRYAIGSALGPDLVDGQALEVFLGSHWIAGRIRHSRNATEASSLGEQQIGTYNTATGEEDTVTEASEESFPASDSPAWAGIPDQFSRAQNAANATNGFFFVATEDGSVCGLCVGMKVRTAS
;
A
#
# COMPACT_ATOMS: atom_id res chain seq x y z
N MET A 1 1.60 -26.80 -9.13
CA MET A 1 1.48 -25.66 -8.20
C MET A 1 1.68 -26.19 -6.80
N SER A 2 2.59 -25.58 -6.05
CA SER A 2 2.93 -25.98 -4.69
C SER A 2 2.38 -24.95 -3.72
N GLU A 3 1.54 -25.38 -2.78
CA GLU A 3 1.00 -24.52 -1.72
C GLU A 3 1.95 -24.50 -0.52
N GLY A 4 2.03 -23.37 0.16
CA GLY A 4 2.88 -23.18 1.33
C GLY A 4 2.42 -22.00 2.19
N THR A 5 3.17 -21.77 3.27
CA THR A 5 2.93 -20.66 4.20
C THR A 5 4.17 -19.79 4.26
N LEU A 6 4.02 -18.48 4.38
CA LEU A 6 5.15 -17.56 4.53
C LEU A 6 5.71 -17.60 5.94
N PHE A 7 7.04 -17.68 6.04
CA PHE A 7 7.80 -17.58 7.27
C PHE A 7 8.80 -16.45 7.17
N ALA A 8 9.20 -15.88 8.30
CA ALA A 8 10.41 -15.05 8.33
C ALA A 8 11.61 -15.94 7.98
N SER A 9 12.36 -15.55 6.96
CA SER A 9 13.56 -16.28 6.55
C SER A 9 14.67 -16.12 7.60
N THR A 10 15.63 -17.04 7.61
CA THR A 10 16.90 -16.84 8.30
C THR A 10 17.70 -15.65 7.74
N ASN A 11 17.39 -15.22 6.51
CA ASN A 11 17.94 -14.01 5.91
C ASN A 11 17.13 -12.78 6.36
N PRO A 12 17.72 -11.82 7.11
CA PRO A 12 16.99 -10.68 7.63
C PRO A 12 16.26 -9.88 6.55
N GLY A 13 15.00 -9.53 6.81
CA GLY A 13 14.16 -8.77 5.88
C GLY A 13 13.58 -9.58 4.71
N ARG A 14 13.77 -10.90 4.69
CA ARG A 14 13.21 -11.80 3.67
C ARG A 14 12.13 -12.71 4.22
N TYR A 15 11.29 -13.19 3.31
CA TYR A 15 10.30 -14.22 3.58
C TYR A 15 10.71 -15.51 2.90
N ALA A 16 10.47 -16.65 3.56
CA ALA A 16 10.67 -17.98 3.01
C ALA A 16 9.34 -18.73 2.92
N ILE A 17 9.22 -19.66 1.97
CA ILE A 17 8.01 -20.47 1.77
C ILE A 17 8.12 -21.81 2.51
N GLY A 18 7.08 -22.18 3.24
CA GLY A 18 6.91 -23.48 3.90
C GLY A 18 7.63 -23.61 5.25
N SER A 19 8.82 -23.03 5.40
CA SER A 19 9.53 -22.94 6.68
C SER A 19 10.55 -21.79 6.67
N ALA A 20 11.11 -21.43 7.83
CA ALA A 20 12.16 -20.41 7.93
C ALA A 20 13.48 -20.77 7.19
N LEU A 21 13.70 -22.07 6.90
CA LEU A 21 14.82 -22.59 6.10
C LEU A 21 14.40 -22.89 4.65
N GLY A 22 13.16 -22.55 4.28
CA GLY A 22 12.62 -22.78 2.95
C GLY A 22 13.23 -21.84 1.89
N PRO A 23 12.80 -21.96 0.62
CA PRO A 23 13.24 -21.05 -0.42
C PRO A 23 12.76 -19.63 -0.12
N ASP A 24 13.68 -18.68 -0.22
CA ASP A 24 13.39 -17.26 -0.08
C ASP A 24 12.52 -16.75 -1.24
N LEU A 25 11.65 -15.80 -0.94
CA LEU A 25 10.96 -15.00 -1.94
C LEU A 25 11.96 -14.14 -2.70
N VAL A 26 11.73 -14.05 -4.01
CA VAL A 26 12.56 -13.28 -4.93
C VAL A 26 11.73 -12.15 -5.56
N ASP A 27 12.36 -11.00 -5.80
CA ASP A 27 11.73 -9.91 -6.57
C ASP A 27 11.32 -10.41 -7.97
N GLY A 28 10.10 -10.09 -8.37
CA GLY A 28 9.50 -10.53 -9.63
C GLY A 28 8.89 -11.92 -9.61
N GLN A 29 9.05 -12.70 -8.52
CA GLN A 29 8.48 -14.04 -8.42
C GLN A 29 6.95 -14.01 -8.50
N ALA A 30 6.40 -14.76 -9.45
CA ALA A 30 4.96 -14.94 -9.59
C ALA A 30 4.46 -15.93 -8.53
N LEU A 31 3.44 -15.53 -7.78
CA LEU A 31 2.77 -16.38 -6.82
C LEU A 31 1.32 -15.93 -6.63
N GLU A 32 0.54 -16.76 -5.97
CA GLU A 32 -0.83 -16.41 -5.63
C GLU A 32 -0.98 -16.43 -4.12
N VAL A 33 -1.66 -15.41 -3.58
CA VAL A 33 -1.86 -15.21 -2.14
C VAL A 33 -3.32 -15.52 -1.82
N PHE A 34 -3.56 -16.24 -0.73
CA PHE A 34 -4.92 -16.50 -0.25
C PHE A 34 -5.42 -15.35 0.62
N LEU A 35 -6.34 -14.53 0.10
CA LEU A 35 -6.96 -13.39 0.79
C LEU A 35 -8.48 -13.48 0.65
N GLY A 36 -9.21 -13.27 1.76
CA GLY A 36 -10.68 -13.20 1.72
C GLY A 36 -11.34 -14.42 1.06
N SER A 37 -10.83 -15.63 1.32
CA SER A 37 -11.27 -16.91 0.74
C SER A 37 -10.95 -17.16 -0.74
N HIS A 38 -10.20 -16.25 -1.40
CA HIS A 38 -9.82 -16.39 -2.80
C HIS A 38 -8.31 -16.39 -2.98
N TRP A 39 -7.86 -17.05 -4.05
CA TRP A 39 -6.48 -16.99 -4.51
C TRP A 39 -6.32 -15.83 -5.48
N ILE A 40 -5.46 -14.88 -5.12
CA ILE A 40 -5.18 -13.69 -5.93
C ILE A 40 -3.81 -13.85 -6.57
N ALA A 41 -3.76 -13.87 -7.89
CA ALA A 41 -2.51 -13.98 -8.63
C ALA A 41 -1.76 -12.66 -8.70
N GLY A 42 -0.45 -12.70 -8.51
CA GLY A 42 0.39 -11.52 -8.50
C GLY A 42 1.87 -11.82 -8.50
N ARG A 43 2.65 -10.80 -8.16
CA ARG A 43 4.09 -10.86 -8.14
C ARG A 43 4.65 -10.21 -6.88
N ILE A 44 5.76 -10.75 -6.42
CA ILE A 44 6.53 -10.14 -5.35
C ILE A 44 7.36 -8.99 -5.89
N ARG A 45 7.41 -7.90 -5.14
CA ARG A 45 8.26 -6.74 -5.41
C ARG A 45 9.05 -6.39 -4.17
N HIS A 46 10.25 -5.85 -4.37
CA HIS A 46 11.11 -5.36 -3.29
C HIS A 46 11.25 -3.85 -3.41
N SER A 47 10.87 -3.13 -2.36
CA SER A 47 11.16 -1.70 -2.26
C SER A 47 12.67 -1.53 -2.09
N ARG A 48 13.37 -1.17 -3.17
CA ARG A 48 14.75 -0.68 -3.07
C ARG A 48 14.64 0.81 -2.83
N ASN A 49 15.21 1.32 -1.74
CA ASN A 49 15.38 2.76 -1.58
C ASN A 49 16.03 3.29 -2.86
N ALA A 50 15.30 4.12 -3.60
CA ALA A 50 15.79 4.76 -4.81
C ALA A 50 16.87 5.77 -4.42
N THR A 51 18.11 5.31 -4.34
CA THR A 51 19.30 6.16 -4.57
C THR A 51 19.72 6.04 -6.03
N GLU A 52 18.74 6.06 -6.93
CA GLU A 52 18.91 6.41 -8.34
C GLU A 52 17.90 7.52 -8.60
N ALA A 53 18.32 8.75 -8.34
CA ALA A 53 17.56 9.93 -8.68
C ALA A 53 17.57 10.14 -10.20
N SER A 54 16.48 10.73 -10.68
CA SER A 54 16.27 11.28 -12.03
C SER A 54 15.99 10.27 -13.13
N SER A 55 14.70 10.13 -13.46
CA SER A 55 14.17 10.53 -14.77
C SER A 55 12.72 10.07 -14.92
N LEU A 56 11.76 10.74 -14.27
CA LEU A 56 10.41 10.92 -14.81
C LEU A 56 9.64 11.94 -13.96
N GLY A 57 9.62 13.19 -14.46
CA GLY A 57 8.62 14.22 -14.13
C GLY A 57 8.60 14.71 -12.69
N GLU A 58 9.23 15.86 -12.44
CA GLU A 58 8.84 16.74 -11.34
C GLU A 58 7.35 17.09 -11.48
N GLN A 59 6.47 16.34 -10.81
CA GLN A 59 5.18 16.90 -10.40
C GLN A 59 5.39 17.60 -9.07
N GLN A 60 5.75 18.87 -9.24
CA GLN A 60 5.82 19.91 -8.23
C GLN A 60 4.58 19.85 -7.33
N ILE A 61 4.85 19.49 -6.07
CA ILE A 61 3.90 19.54 -4.97
C ILE A 61 3.42 20.99 -4.82
N GLY A 62 2.12 21.20 -5.04
CA GLY A 62 1.33 22.27 -4.42
C GLY A 62 1.89 23.69 -4.51
N THR A 63 2.17 24.19 -5.70
CA THR A 63 2.22 25.64 -5.93
C THR A 63 0.83 26.09 -6.34
N TYR A 64 0.07 26.70 -5.43
CA TYR A 64 -1.10 27.45 -5.82
C TYR A 64 -0.60 28.69 -6.57
N ASN A 65 -1.00 28.85 -7.82
CA ASN A 65 -0.86 30.13 -8.49
C ASN A 65 -1.76 31.11 -7.74
N THR A 66 -1.21 31.97 -6.88
CA THR A 66 -1.87 33.23 -6.54
C THR A 66 -1.88 34.09 -7.79
N ALA A 67 -2.84 33.82 -8.68
CA ALA A 67 -3.31 34.82 -9.62
C ALA A 67 -4.02 35.88 -8.79
N THR A 68 -3.37 37.04 -8.68
CA THR A 68 -3.96 38.29 -8.22
C THR A 68 -5.25 38.53 -8.98
N GLY A 69 -6.37 38.51 -8.27
CA GLY A 69 -7.68 38.78 -8.85
C GLY A 69 -8.77 38.65 -7.80
N GLU A 70 -9.28 39.81 -7.40
CA GLU A 70 -10.64 40.10 -6.91
C GLU A 70 -11.17 39.41 -5.63
N GLU A 71 -11.39 40.25 -4.62
CA GLU A 71 -12.10 39.96 -3.38
C GLU A 71 -13.55 39.52 -3.67
N ASP A 72 -13.83 38.21 -3.58
CA ASP A 72 -15.20 37.71 -3.57
C ASP A 72 -15.71 37.64 -2.13
N THR A 73 -16.59 38.59 -1.79
CA THR A 73 -17.13 38.75 -0.44
C THR A 73 -18.30 37.78 -0.25
N VAL A 74 -18.02 36.56 0.23
CA VAL A 74 -19.06 35.58 0.55
C VAL A 74 -19.81 36.02 1.81
N THR A 75 -21.06 36.40 1.64
CA THR A 75 -21.97 36.84 2.71
C THR A 75 -22.39 35.62 3.55
N GLU A 76 -22.16 35.66 4.87
CA GLU A 76 -22.57 34.59 5.78
C GLU A 76 -24.09 34.39 5.76
N ALA A 77 -24.54 33.19 5.35
CA ALA A 77 -25.92 32.77 5.50
C ALA A 77 -26.12 32.27 6.93
N SER A 78 -26.80 33.11 7.72
CA SER A 78 -27.23 32.85 9.09
C SER A 78 -28.13 31.60 9.21
N GLU A 79 -27.84 30.81 10.25
CA GLU A 79 -28.79 30.10 11.11
C GLU A 79 -29.60 28.93 10.51
N GLU A 80 -28.92 27.79 10.32
CA GLU A 80 -29.59 26.48 10.31
C GLU A 80 -28.98 25.61 11.42
N SER A 81 -29.71 25.46 12.53
CA SER A 81 -29.36 24.53 13.62
C SER A 81 -29.52 23.10 13.12
N PHE A 82 -28.46 22.53 12.55
CA PHE A 82 -28.37 21.08 12.41
C PHE A 82 -28.25 20.49 13.82
N PRO A 83 -29.13 19.57 14.25
CA PRO A 83 -28.88 18.84 15.48
C PRO A 83 -27.52 18.17 15.30
N ALA A 84 -26.63 18.32 16.29
CA ALA A 84 -25.31 17.70 16.28
C ALA A 84 -25.48 16.18 16.14
N SER A 85 -25.57 15.71 14.90
CA SER A 85 -25.53 14.30 14.56
C SER A 85 -24.09 13.92 14.75
N ASP A 86 -23.83 13.32 15.91
CA ASP A 86 -22.56 12.72 16.26
C ASP A 86 -21.97 12.06 15.01
N SER A 87 -20.83 12.58 14.54
CA SER A 87 -20.18 12.06 13.35
C SER A 87 -19.98 10.55 13.55
N PRO A 88 -20.47 9.69 12.64
CA PRO A 88 -20.24 8.26 12.77
C PRO A 88 -18.75 7.97 13.00
N ALA A 89 -18.40 6.97 13.81
CA ALA A 89 -17.02 6.69 14.22
C ALA A 89 -16.00 6.54 13.06
N TRP A 90 -16.47 6.34 11.82
CA TRP A 90 -15.62 6.28 10.61
C TRP A 90 -15.31 7.65 9.98
N ALA A 91 -16.10 8.69 10.26
CA ALA A 91 -15.94 10.04 9.70
C ALA A 91 -14.81 10.85 10.38
N GLY A 92 -14.28 10.35 11.49
CA GLY A 92 -13.17 10.92 12.23
C GLY A 92 -11.81 10.27 11.96
N ILE A 93 -11.64 9.52 10.87
CA ILE A 93 -10.35 8.92 10.51
C ILE A 93 -9.75 9.68 9.32
N PRO A 94 -9.24 10.91 9.49
CA PRO A 94 -8.35 11.46 8.49
C PRO A 94 -7.10 10.57 8.45
N ASP A 95 -6.74 10.15 7.24
CA ASP A 95 -5.39 9.74 6.86
C ASP A 95 -4.90 8.33 7.24
N GLN A 96 -5.70 7.43 7.82
CA GLN A 96 -5.17 6.09 8.13
C GLN A 96 -5.00 5.18 6.90
N PHE A 97 -5.89 5.31 5.89
CA PHE A 97 -5.76 4.57 4.63
C PHE A 97 -4.65 5.13 3.72
N SER A 98 -4.41 6.44 3.75
CA SER A 98 -3.30 7.11 3.03
C SER A 98 -1.94 6.82 3.67
N ARG A 99 -1.89 6.69 5.00
CA ARG A 99 -0.67 6.32 5.74
C ARG A 99 -0.28 4.86 5.52
N ALA A 100 -1.23 3.96 5.24
CA ALA A 100 -0.92 2.59 4.81
C ALA A 100 -0.26 2.55 3.41
N GLN A 101 -0.61 3.48 2.53
CA GLN A 101 0.06 3.63 1.23
C GLN A 101 1.45 4.28 1.36
N ASN A 102 1.63 5.24 2.27
CA ASN A 102 2.95 5.85 2.54
C ASN A 102 3.90 4.96 3.37
N ALA A 103 3.39 3.96 4.10
CA ALA A 103 4.23 2.94 4.74
C ALA A 103 4.97 2.04 3.72
N ALA A 104 4.52 2.00 2.46
CA ALA A 104 5.26 1.34 1.38
C ALA A 104 6.56 2.11 1.00
N ASN A 105 6.74 3.35 1.47
CA ASN A 105 7.80 4.24 1.02
C ASN A 105 9.02 4.32 1.97
N ALA A 106 9.08 3.55 3.06
CA ALA A 106 10.14 3.74 4.06
C ALA A 106 10.71 2.46 4.71
N THR A 107 10.50 1.27 4.15
CA THR A 107 11.16 0.08 4.67
C THR A 107 11.55 -0.84 3.52
N ASN A 108 12.87 -0.99 3.32
CA ASN A 108 13.49 -1.99 2.44
C ASN A 108 12.80 -3.34 2.71
N GLY A 109 11.88 -3.74 1.84
CA GLY A 109 10.88 -4.76 2.20
C GLY A 109 10.13 -5.30 1.00
N PHE A 110 9.65 -6.54 1.16
CA PHE A 110 8.90 -7.23 0.13
C PHE A 110 7.40 -6.97 0.26
N PHE A 111 6.76 -6.67 -0.87
CA PHE A 111 5.32 -6.50 -0.99
C PHE A 111 4.79 -7.30 -2.19
N PHE A 112 3.49 -7.57 -2.18
CA PHE A 112 2.78 -8.26 -3.24
C PHE A 112 2.03 -7.26 -4.11
N VAL A 113 2.06 -7.46 -5.43
CA VAL A 113 1.28 -6.70 -6.41
C VAL A 113 0.37 -7.66 -7.16
N ALA A 114 -0.94 -7.46 -7.04
CA ALA A 114 -1.94 -8.23 -7.76
C ALA A 114 -1.87 -7.96 -9.27
N THR A 115 -2.08 -9.00 -10.08
CA THR A 115 -2.01 -8.88 -11.55
C THR A 115 -3.29 -8.28 -12.15
N GLU A 116 -4.43 -8.49 -11.49
CA GLU A 116 -5.75 -8.12 -12.01
C GLU A 116 -5.97 -6.60 -11.99
N ASP A 117 -5.70 -5.96 -10.86
CA ASP A 117 -6.01 -4.55 -10.59
C ASP A 117 -4.78 -3.71 -10.20
N GLY A 118 -3.62 -4.34 -10.05
CA GLY A 118 -2.40 -3.68 -9.60
C GLY A 118 -2.39 -3.35 -8.11
N SER A 119 -3.35 -3.86 -7.33
CA SER A 119 -3.42 -3.61 -5.88
C SER A 119 -2.18 -4.11 -5.16
N VAL A 120 -1.74 -3.34 -4.16
CA VAL A 120 -0.54 -3.64 -3.38
C VAL A 120 -0.92 -4.11 -1.99
N CYS A 121 -0.32 -5.22 -1.55
CA CYS A 121 -0.51 -5.79 -0.22
C CYS A 121 0.84 -6.05 0.44
N GLY A 122 0.95 -5.73 1.74
CA GLY A 122 2.10 -6.12 2.54
C GLY A 122 2.16 -7.63 2.72
N LEU A 123 3.37 -8.19 2.78
CA LEU A 123 3.58 -9.59 3.13
C LEU A 123 3.73 -9.74 4.65
N CYS A 124 3.14 -10.79 5.20
CA CYS A 124 3.17 -11.13 6.61
C CYS A 124 3.46 -12.63 6.80
N VAL A 125 4.09 -12.96 7.93
CA VAL A 125 4.27 -14.36 8.35
C VAL A 125 2.91 -15.02 8.57
N GLY A 126 2.78 -16.29 8.16
CA GLY A 126 1.55 -17.07 8.26
C GLY A 126 0.61 -16.96 7.06
N MET A 127 0.88 -16.06 6.11
CA MET A 127 0.08 -15.97 4.87
C MET A 127 0.23 -17.25 4.03
N LYS A 128 -0.89 -17.74 3.49
CA LYS A 128 -0.89 -18.87 2.57
C LYS A 128 -0.59 -18.38 1.16
N VAL A 129 0.35 -19.06 0.51
CA VAL A 129 0.79 -18.76 -0.86
C VAL A 129 0.84 -20.03 -1.69
N ARG A 130 0.71 -19.90 -3.00
CA ARG A 130 1.01 -20.98 -3.95
C ARG A 130 1.91 -20.49 -5.05
N THR A 131 2.92 -21.28 -5.38
CA THR A 131 3.87 -20.98 -6.45
C THR A 131 3.62 -21.89 -7.65
N ALA A 132 3.79 -21.33 -8.84
CA ALA A 132 3.98 -22.14 -10.03
C ALA A 132 5.35 -22.83 -9.90
N SER A 133 5.28 -24.14 -9.64
CA SER A 133 6.41 -25.07 -9.59
C SER A 133 7.08 -25.21 -10.94
#